data_AF-A0A2E8XHF7-F1
#
_entry.id   AF-A0A2E8XHF7-F1
#
_cell.length_a   1.000
_cell.length_b   1.000
_cell.length_c   1.000
_cell.angle_alpha   90.00
_cell.angle_beta   90.00
_cell.angle_gamma   90.00
#
_symmetry.space_group_name_H-M   'P 1'
#
loop_
_entity.id
_entity.type
_entity.pdbx_description
1 polymer ?
#
loop_
_entity_poly.entity_id
_entity_poly.type
_entity_poly.pdbx_seq_one_letter_code
_entity_poly.pdbx_strand_id
1 'polypeptide(L)'
;MLLLANHSNELLKQVVIAPGSVAELGVPADCRADELEEEGLSLLECELMVSNVQITLVSSPEWFRPLMFLLSVSGVLFAALSISVGFSFVNNKNVNVNWAKSCFIALIVIDAVIFIVATNTGPLLRAQYLWSTLLWFFVHLFLLFAAVSISSKEIEDGA
;
A
#
# COMPACT_ATOMS: atom_id res chain seq x y z
N MET A 1 -4.80 -1.74 11.27
CA MET A 1 -5.70 -0.91 10.44
C MET A 1 -4.97 0.01 9.48
N LEU A 2 -3.90 0.72 9.89
CA LEU A 2 -3.14 1.61 8.99
C LEU A 2 -2.59 0.90 7.74
N LEU A 3 -2.07 -0.33 7.87
CA LEU A 3 -1.59 -1.13 6.73
C LEU A 3 -2.71 -1.42 5.72
N LEU A 4 -3.89 -1.79 6.23
CA LEU A 4 -5.06 -2.05 5.39
C LEU A 4 -5.50 -0.79 4.66
N ALA A 5 -5.56 0.35 5.34
CA ALA A 5 -5.86 1.64 4.72
C ALA A 5 -4.84 2.00 3.63
N ASN A 6 -3.55 1.77 3.88
CA ASN A 6 -2.49 2.03 2.90
C ASN A 6 -2.68 1.22 1.61
N HIS A 7 -2.88 -0.11 1.72
CA HIS A 7 -3.09 -0.96 0.54
C HIS A 7 -4.45 -0.72 -0.13
N SER A 8 -5.50 -0.42 0.61
CA SER A 8 -6.82 -0.09 0.05
C SER A 8 -6.79 1.23 -0.72
N ASN A 9 -6.09 2.25 -0.20
CA ASN A 9 -5.93 3.53 -0.90
C ASN A 9 -5.13 3.36 -2.19
N GLU A 10 -4.07 2.56 -2.15
CA GLU A 10 -3.31 2.24 -3.35
C GLU A 10 -4.16 1.46 -4.37
N LEU A 11 -4.93 0.47 -3.90
CA LEU A 11 -5.84 -0.26 -4.78
C LEU A 11 -6.88 0.68 -5.43
N LEU A 12 -7.46 1.60 -4.66
CA LEU A 12 -8.39 2.60 -5.18
C LEU A 12 -7.73 3.49 -6.23
N LYS A 13 -6.50 3.95 -5.97
CA LYS A 13 -5.69 4.72 -6.94
C LYS A 13 -5.51 3.94 -8.25
N GLN A 14 -5.17 2.65 -8.16
CA GLN A 14 -4.99 1.77 -9.31
C GLN A 14 -6.30 1.41 -10.02
N VAL A 15 -7.47 1.63 -9.41
CA VAL A 15 -8.78 1.43 -10.05
C VAL A 15 -9.28 2.71 -10.71
N VAL A 16 -9.14 3.86 -10.04
CA VAL A 16 -9.68 5.14 -10.49
C VAL A 16 -8.81 5.77 -11.58
N ILE A 17 -7.49 5.74 -11.41
CA ILE A 17 -6.55 6.38 -12.34
C ILE A 17 -6.23 5.40 -13.48
N ALA A 18 -7.23 4.97 -14.25
CA ALA A 18 -7.22 3.90 -15.28
C ALA A 18 -6.77 4.34 -16.68
N PRO A 19 -6.23 3.41 -17.53
CA PRO A 19 -6.11 3.70 -18.94
C PRO A 19 -7.53 3.80 -19.53
N GLY A 20 -7.80 4.80 -20.36
CA GLY A 20 -9.12 5.22 -20.80
C GLY A 20 -9.84 6.15 -19.82
N SER A 21 -9.20 6.56 -18.72
CA SER A 21 -9.77 7.59 -17.85
C SER A 21 -9.74 8.97 -18.54
N VAL A 22 -10.68 9.84 -18.16
CA VAL A 22 -10.73 11.25 -18.61
C VAL A 22 -9.39 11.97 -18.42
N ALA A 23 -8.62 11.59 -17.40
CA ALA A 23 -7.29 12.13 -17.17
C ALA A 23 -6.26 11.67 -18.22
N GLU A 24 -6.30 10.42 -18.68
CA GLU A 24 -5.37 9.96 -19.75
C GLU A 24 -5.71 10.58 -21.11
N LEU A 25 -7.00 10.81 -21.37
CA LEU A 25 -7.49 11.43 -22.61
C LEU A 25 -7.07 12.90 -22.79
N GLY A 26 -6.32 13.46 -21.84
CA GLY A 26 -5.84 14.84 -21.90
C GLY A 26 -6.96 15.87 -21.91
N VAL A 27 -8.14 15.49 -21.39
CA VAL A 27 -9.28 16.41 -21.28
C VAL A 27 -8.86 17.55 -20.35
N PRO A 28 -9.05 18.81 -20.77
CA PRO A 28 -8.73 19.94 -19.91
C PRO A 28 -9.53 19.88 -18.61
N ALA A 29 -8.96 20.41 -17.54
CA ALA A 29 -9.62 20.45 -16.25
C ALA A 29 -10.97 21.15 -16.35
N ASP A 30 -12.05 20.47 -15.97
CA ASP A 30 -13.41 21.04 -15.93
C ASP A 30 -13.60 21.85 -14.63
N CYS A 31 -12.85 22.95 -14.51
CA CYS A 31 -12.84 23.83 -13.33
C CYS A 31 -14.00 24.82 -13.37
N ARG A 32 -15.23 24.32 -13.23
CA ARG A 32 -16.45 25.14 -13.20
C ARG A 32 -16.52 26.02 -11.95
N ALA A 33 -16.93 27.28 -12.14
CA ALA A 33 -16.95 28.27 -11.07
C ALA A 33 -17.86 27.91 -9.89
N ASP A 34 -18.97 27.21 -10.14
CA ASP A 34 -19.90 26.76 -9.09
C ASP A 34 -19.33 25.61 -8.24
N GLU A 35 -18.61 24.67 -8.85
CA GLU A 35 -17.90 23.59 -8.13
C GLU A 35 -16.70 24.13 -7.34
N LEU A 36 -15.99 25.13 -7.88
CA LEU A 36 -14.88 25.79 -7.19
C LEU A 36 -15.34 26.52 -5.91
N GLU A 37 -16.50 27.18 -5.96
CA GLU A 37 -17.10 27.83 -4.79
C GLU A 37 -17.58 26.81 -3.75
N GLU A 38 -18.15 25.68 -4.19
CA GLU A 38 -18.60 24.59 -3.30
C GLU A 38 -17.44 23.87 -2.60
N GLU A 39 -16.35 23.57 -3.33
CA GLU A 39 -15.17 22.88 -2.80
C GLU A 39 -14.16 23.83 -2.11
N GLY A 40 -14.37 25.14 -2.21
CA GLY A 40 -13.48 26.16 -1.63
C GLY A 40 -12.09 26.20 -2.27
N LEU A 41 -12.00 25.90 -3.57
CA LEU A 41 -10.76 25.81 -4.33
C LEU A 41 -10.56 27.04 -5.22
N SER A 42 -9.30 27.46 -5.38
CA SER A 42 -8.95 28.40 -6.45
C SER A 42 -8.89 27.71 -7.80
N LEU A 43 -9.11 28.47 -8.88
CA LEU A 43 -8.99 27.98 -10.25
C LEU A 43 -7.59 27.38 -10.53
N LEU A 44 -6.54 28.01 -9.99
CA LEU A 44 -5.16 27.53 -10.12
C LEU A 44 -4.94 26.19 -9.41
N GLU A 45 -5.53 25.99 -8.23
CA GLU A 45 -5.42 24.71 -7.49
C GLU A 45 -6.12 23.58 -8.24
N CYS A 46 -7.28 23.84 -8.83
CA CYS A 46 -8.00 22.87 -9.66
C CYS A 46 -7.17 22.43 -10.87
N GLU A 47 -6.61 23.38 -11.62
CA GLU A 47 -5.75 23.09 -12.77
C GLU A 47 -4.48 22.30 -12.37
N LEU A 48 -3.86 22.66 -11.24
CA LEU A 48 -2.69 21.96 -10.72
C LEU A 48 -3.01 20.51 -10.32
N MET A 49 -4.15 20.25 -9.68
CA MET A 49 -4.55 18.90 -9.28
C MET A 49 -4.75 17.99 -10.50
N VAL A 50 -5.46 18.46 -11.52
CA VAL A 50 -5.67 17.68 -12.77
C VAL A 50 -4.35 17.45 -13.49
N SER A 51 -3.52 18.47 -13.62
CA SER A 51 -2.18 18.36 -14.22
C SER A 51 -1.31 17.33 -13.50
N ASN A 52 -1.35 17.31 -12.16
CA ASN A 52 -0.59 16.34 -11.37
C ASN A 52 -1.04 14.88 -11.63
N VAL A 53 -2.34 14.63 -11.80
CA VAL A 53 -2.86 13.31 -12.16
C VAL A 53 -2.42 12.91 -13.57
N GLN A 54 -2.50 13.82 -14.54
CA GLN A 54 -2.04 13.57 -15.91
C GLN A 54 -0.54 13.27 -15.95
N ILE A 55 0.28 14.05 -15.24
CA ILE A 55 1.72 13.81 -15.11
C ILE A 55 1.98 12.44 -14.48
N THR A 56 1.22 12.06 -13.45
CA THR A 56 1.36 10.74 -12.81
C THR A 56 1.05 9.60 -13.78
N LEU A 57 0.00 9.74 -14.61
CA LEU A 57 -0.35 8.77 -15.64
C LEU A 57 0.76 8.62 -16.68
N VAL A 58 1.19 9.73 -17.28
CA VAL A 58 2.21 9.74 -18.35
C VAL A 58 3.58 9.29 -17.85
N SER A 59 3.91 9.58 -16.59
CA SER A 59 5.20 9.18 -16.00
C SER A 59 5.24 7.74 -15.49
N SER A 60 4.09 7.05 -15.45
CA SER A 60 4.01 5.67 -14.97
C SER A 60 4.33 4.67 -16.09
N PRO A 61 5.29 3.75 -15.89
CA PRO A 61 5.54 2.68 -16.85
C PRO A 61 4.33 1.73 -16.96
N GLU A 62 4.04 1.20 -18.16
CA GLU A 62 2.89 0.29 -18.38
C GLU A 62 2.90 -0.95 -17.47
N TRP A 63 4.09 -1.46 -17.13
CA TRP A 63 4.26 -2.64 -16.27
C TRP A 63 4.04 -2.33 -14.77
N PHE A 64 4.18 -1.08 -14.35
CA PHE A 64 4.11 -0.68 -12.93
C PHE A 64 2.73 -0.94 -12.36
N ARG A 65 1.71 -0.57 -13.13
CA ARG A 65 0.32 -0.57 -12.73
C ARG A 65 -0.25 -1.98 -12.45
N PRO A 66 -0.18 -2.97 -13.37
CA PRO A 66 -0.70 -4.31 -13.09
C PRO A 66 0.05 -4.97 -11.91
N LEU A 67 1.35 -4.70 -11.77
CA LEU A 67 2.15 -5.22 -10.68
C LEU A 67 1.73 -4.61 -9.32
N MET A 68 1.58 -3.29 -9.24
CA MET A 68 1.12 -2.60 -8.03
C MET A 68 -0.32 -2.96 -7.67
N PHE A 69 -1.19 -3.19 -8.65
CA PHE A 69 -2.54 -3.70 -8.40
C PHE A 69 -2.51 -5.07 -7.72
N LEU A 70 -1.76 -6.04 -8.28
CA LEU A 70 -1.62 -7.38 -7.69
C LEU A 70 -1.02 -7.33 -6.28
N LEU A 71 0.04 -6.53 -6.10
CA LEU A 71 0.67 -6.34 -4.79
C LEU A 71 -0.30 -5.72 -3.79
N SER A 72 -1.11 -4.75 -4.19
CA SER A 72 -2.08 -4.09 -3.30
C SER A 72 -3.22 -5.03 -2.91
N VAL A 73 -3.75 -5.82 -3.83
CA VAL A 73 -4.73 -6.87 -3.52
C VAL A 73 -4.15 -7.87 -2.52
N SER A 74 -2.93 -8.36 -2.77
CA SER A 74 -2.26 -9.27 -1.84
C SER A 74 -2.01 -8.63 -0.48
N GLY A 75 -1.60 -7.35 -0.45
CA GLY A 75 -1.37 -6.57 0.75
C GLY A 75 -2.64 -6.39 1.58
N VAL A 76 -3.79 -6.11 0.95
CA VAL A 76 -5.10 -6.07 1.62
C VAL A 76 -5.42 -7.39 2.30
N LEU A 77 -5.23 -8.52 1.60
CA LEU A 77 -5.50 -9.86 2.14
C LEU A 77 -4.61 -10.16 3.35
N PHE A 78 -3.29 -9.96 3.23
CA PHE A 78 -2.37 -10.23 4.32
C PHE A 78 -2.48 -9.21 5.47
N ALA A 79 -2.90 -7.97 5.20
CA ALA A 79 -3.21 -6.99 6.24
C ALA A 79 -4.46 -7.39 7.05
N ALA A 80 -5.48 -7.96 6.42
CA ALA A 80 -6.64 -8.51 7.12
C ALA A 80 -6.23 -9.71 7.98
N LEU A 81 -5.42 -10.62 7.43
CA LEU A 81 -4.90 -11.78 8.17
C LEU A 81 -4.04 -11.37 9.37
N SER A 82 -3.17 -10.36 9.23
CA SER A 82 -2.32 -9.91 10.33
C SER A 82 -3.12 -9.29 11.47
N ILE A 83 -4.26 -8.65 11.19
CA ILE A 83 -5.22 -8.19 12.20
C ILE A 83 -5.80 -9.39 12.96
N SER A 84 -6.22 -10.46 12.27
CA SER A 84 -6.73 -11.67 12.92
C SER A 84 -5.69 -12.34 13.82
N VAL A 85 -4.43 -12.37 13.39
CA VAL A 85 -3.30 -12.86 14.19
C VAL A 85 -3.12 -11.99 15.44
N GLY A 86 -3.14 -10.66 15.29
CA GLY A 86 -3.01 -9.71 16.41
C GLY A 86 -4.13 -9.86 17.45
N PHE A 87 -5.39 -9.96 17.01
CA PHE A 87 -6.52 -10.21 17.92
C PHE A 87 -6.39 -11.53 18.68
N SER A 88 -5.89 -12.57 18.01
CA SER A 88 -5.76 -13.89 18.63
C SER A 88 -4.67 -13.91 19.70
N PHE A 89 -3.58 -13.14 19.52
CA PHE A 89 -2.58 -12.91 20.56
C PHE A 89 -3.15 -12.19 21.78
N VAL A 90 -3.93 -11.12 21.57
CA VAL A 90 -4.56 -10.36 22.67
C VAL A 90 -5.56 -11.21 23.44
N ASN A 91 -6.31 -12.06 22.73
CA ASN A 91 -7.35 -12.89 23.33
C ASN A 91 -6.83 -14.20 23.92
N ASN A 92 -5.50 -14.36 24.04
CA ASN A 92 -4.81 -15.52 24.59
C ASN A 92 -5.29 -16.87 24.00
N LYS A 93 -5.71 -16.84 22.75
CA LYS A 93 -6.20 -18.01 22.02
C LYS A 93 -4.98 -18.71 21.42
N ASN A 94 -4.97 -20.04 21.32
CA ASN A 94 -3.88 -20.79 20.70
C ASN A 94 -3.71 -20.37 19.23
N VAL A 95 -2.85 -19.38 18.99
CA VAL A 95 -2.43 -18.97 17.66
C VAL A 95 -1.42 -19.98 17.19
N ASN A 96 -1.63 -20.54 16.00
CA ASN A 96 -0.58 -21.31 15.37
C ASN A 96 0.56 -20.35 14.98
N VAL A 97 1.63 -20.33 15.77
CA VAL A 97 2.77 -19.41 15.59
C VAL A 97 3.42 -19.61 14.22
N ASN A 98 3.34 -20.80 13.62
CA ASN A 98 3.80 -21.03 12.24
C ASN A 98 2.97 -20.26 11.21
N TRP A 99 1.66 -20.15 11.41
CA TRP A 99 0.79 -19.30 10.57
C TRP A 99 1.15 -17.83 10.70
N ALA A 100 1.40 -17.35 11.93
CA ALA A 100 1.84 -15.97 12.16
C ALA A 100 3.17 -15.66 11.45
N LYS A 101 4.17 -16.55 11.59
CA LYS A 101 5.46 -16.43 10.87
C LYS A 101 5.26 -16.37 9.36
N SER A 102 4.46 -17.28 8.81
CA SER A 102 4.18 -17.31 7.36
C SER A 102 3.51 -16.02 6.88
N CYS A 103 2.57 -15.46 7.66
CA CYS A 103 1.90 -14.21 7.33
C CYS A 103 2.87 -13.03 7.29
N PHE A 104 3.75 -12.89 8.31
CA PHE A 104 4.72 -11.80 8.35
C PHE A 104 5.82 -11.94 7.29
N ILE A 105 6.26 -13.16 6.99
CA ILE A 105 7.19 -13.41 5.87
C ILE A 105 6.57 -12.96 4.55
N ALA A 106 5.30 -13.30 4.29
CA ALA A 106 4.62 -12.89 3.07
C ALA A 106 4.52 -11.36 2.96
N LEU A 107 4.22 -10.66 4.05
CA LEU A 107 4.18 -9.20 4.10
C LEU A 107 5.56 -8.58 3.81
N ILE A 108 6.64 -9.12 4.39
CA ILE A 108 8.02 -8.67 4.11
C ILE A 108 8.37 -8.85 2.63
N VAL A 109 7.96 -9.97 2.02
CA VAL A 109 8.17 -10.20 0.59
C VAL A 109 7.41 -9.17 -0.24
N ILE A 110 6.15 -8.87 0.10
CA ILE A 110 5.37 -7.83 -0.58
C ILE A 110 6.07 -6.47 -0.48
N ASP A 111 6.53 -6.07 0.73
CA ASP A 111 7.23 -4.81 0.93
C ASP A 111 8.53 -4.75 0.11
N ALA A 112 9.30 -5.84 0.07
CA ALA A 112 10.52 -5.92 -0.71
C ALA A 112 10.26 -5.77 -2.22
N VAL A 113 9.19 -6.40 -2.73
CA VAL A 113 8.80 -6.26 -4.14
C VAL A 113 8.32 -4.83 -4.43
N ILE A 114 7.50 -4.22 -3.57
CA ILE A 114 7.07 -2.82 -3.72
C ILE A 114 8.29 -1.88 -3.70
N PHE A 115 9.29 -2.15 -2.85
CA PHE A 115 10.51 -1.37 -2.79
C PHE A 115 11.32 -1.46 -4.10
N ILE A 116 11.49 -2.66 -4.64
CA ILE A 116 12.15 -2.88 -5.94
C ILE A 116 11.39 -2.14 -7.05
N VAL A 117 10.07 -2.24 -7.05
CA VAL A 117 9.20 -1.56 -8.01
C VAL A 117 9.39 -0.04 -7.92
N ALA A 118 9.28 0.54 -6.71
CA ALA A 118 9.43 1.97 -6.48
C ALA A 118 10.82 2.49 -6.88
N THR A 119 11.89 1.75 -6.59
CA THR A 119 13.26 2.15 -6.94
C THR A 119 13.52 2.14 -8.45
N ASN A 120 12.89 1.23 -9.19
CA ASN A 120 12.98 1.15 -10.65
C ASN A 120 12.01 2.09 -11.39
N THR A 121 11.20 2.87 -10.68
CA THR A 121 10.31 3.88 -11.27
C THR A 121 10.90 5.29 -11.27
N GLY A 122 10.22 6.21 -11.96
CA GLY A 122 10.60 7.63 -12.01
C GLY A 122 10.63 8.31 -10.64
N PRO A 123 11.29 9.48 -10.54
CA PRO A 123 11.54 10.15 -9.25
C PRO A 123 10.26 10.52 -8.48
N LEU A 124 9.16 10.82 -9.19
CA LEU A 124 7.87 11.14 -8.60
C LEU A 124 7.28 9.94 -7.84
N LEU A 125 7.16 8.79 -8.51
CA LEU A 125 6.66 7.55 -7.90
C LEU A 125 7.59 7.09 -6.79
N ARG A 126 8.91 7.18 -7.01
CA ARG A 126 9.89 6.85 -5.97
C ARG A 126 9.67 7.66 -4.69
N ALA A 127 9.48 8.99 -4.80
CA ALA A 127 9.23 9.84 -3.63
C ALA A 127 7.92 9.47 -2.91
N GLN A 128 6.89 9.05 -3.65
CA GLN A 128 5.60 8.67 -3.10
C GLN A 128 5.63 7.34 -2.31
N TYR A 129 6.32 6.32 -2.82
CA TYR A 129 6.24 4.96 -2.26
C TYR A 129 7.35 4.60 -1.30
N LEU A 130 8.56 5.14 -1.47
CA LEU A 130 9.77 4.59 -0.85
C LEU A 130 9.77 4.71 0.68
N TRP A 131 9.33 5.86 1.21
CA TRP A 131 9.27 6.08 2.66
C TRP A 131 8.25 5.17 3.35
N SER A 132 7.02 5.12 2.82
CA SER A 132 5.96 4.27 3.36
C SER A 132 6.36 2.79 3.35
N THR A 133 6.95 2.33 2.24
CA THR A 133 7.38 0.93 2.08
C THR A 133 8.49 0.56 3.05
N LEU A 134 9.49 1.42 3.25
CA LEU A 134 10.55 1.18 4.24
C LEU A 134 10.00 1.07 5.66
N LEU A 135 9.07 1.94 6.04
CA LEU A 135 8.45 1.91 7.36
C LEU A 135 7.76 0.56 7.60
N TRP A 136 6.91 0.12 6.65
CA TRP A 136 6.20 -1.15 6.79
C TRP A 136 7.13 -2.36 6.79
N PHE A 137 8.17 -2.35 5.96
CA PHE A 137 9.19 -3.39 5.94
C PHE A 137 9.82 -3.61 7.32
N PHE A 138 10.24 -2.52 8.00
CA PHE A 138 10.80 -2.63 9.35
C PHE A 138 9.78 -3.09 10.38
N VAL A 139 8.53 -2.60 10.31
CA VAL A 139 7.46 -3.05 11.21
C VAL A 139 7.23 -4.56 11.08
N HIS A 140 7.14 -5.07 9.86
CA HIS A 140 6.94 -6.51 9.65
C HIS A 140 8.14 -7.34 10.07
N LEU A 141 9.37 -6.84 9.90
CA LEU A 141 10.58 -7.49 10.44
C LEU A 141 10.53 -7.62 11.97
N PHE A 142 10.14 -6.56 12.69
CA PHE A 142 10.02 -6.62 14.15
C PHE A 142 8.92 -7.59 14.59
N LEU A 143 7.79 -7.62 13.89
CA LEU A 143 6.70 -8.56 14.18
C LEU A 143 7.11 -10.02 13.91
N LEU A 144 7.87 -10.27 12.83
CA LEU A 144 8.43 -11.58 12.56
C LEU A 144 9.42 -11.99 13.66
N PHE A 145 10.31 -11.08 14.07
CA PHE A 145 11.26 -11.34 15.17
C PHE A 145 10.54 -11.70 16.48
N ALA A 146 9.47 -10.99 16.80
CA ALA A 146 8.64 -11.30 17.96
C ALA A 146 8.00 -12.70 17.83
N ALA A 147 7.43 -13.04 16.67
CA ALA A 147 6.83 -14.34 16.43
C ALA A 147 7.84 -15.49 16.51
N VAL A 148 9.06 -15.30 16.00
CA VAL A 148 10.17 -16.26 16.11
C VAL A 148 10.59 -16.42 17.57
N SER A 149 10.72 -15.32 18.32
CA SER A 149 11.11 -15.36 19.73
C SER A 149 10.10 -16.12 20.60
N ILE A 150 8.81 -15.96 20.34
CA ILE A 150 7.74 -16.72 21.01
C ILE A 150 7.83 -18.21 20.65
N SER A 151 8.00 -18.51 19.37
CA SER A 151 8.13 -19.89 18.88
C SER A 151 9.31 -20.63 19.53
N SER A 152 10.43 -19.95 19.77
CA SER A 152 11.60 -20.56 20.42
C SER A 152 11.33 -20.88 21.89
N LYS A 153 10.62 -19.98 22.61
CA LYS A 153 10.25 -20.22 24.02
C LYS A 153 9.29 -21.39 24.19
N GLU A 154 8.30 -21.53 23.31
CA GLU A 154 7.38 -22.69 23.35
C GLU A 154 8.11 -24.03 23.17
N ILE A 155 9.21 -24.05 22.42
CA ILE A 155 10.03 -25.25 22.23
C ILE A 155 10.87 -25.54 23.49
N GLU A 156 11.39 -24.52 24.17
CA GLU A 156 12.15 -24.68 25.42
C GLU A 156 11.26 -25.10 26.60
N ASP A 157 10.05 -24.55 26.72
CA ASP A 157 9.13 -24.84 27.82
C ASP A 157 8.36 -26.18 27.65
N GLY A 158 8.37 -26.73 26.43
CA GLY A 158 7.71 -28.00 26.07
C GLY A 158 8.63 -29.23 26.04
N ALA A 159 9.92 -29.06 26.37
CA ALA A 159 10.94 -30.11 26.49
C ALA A 159 11.28 -30.39 27.96
#